data_AF-A0A8I1H756-F1
#
_entry.id   AF-A0A8I1H756-F1
#
_cell.length_a   1.000
_cell.length_b   1.000
_cell.length_c   1.000
_cell.angle_alpha   90.00
_cell.angle_beta   90.00
_cell.angle_gamma   90.00
#
_symmetry.space_group_name_H-M   'P 1'
#
loop_
_entity.id
_entity.type
_entity.pdbx_description
1 polymer ?
#
loop_
_entity_poly.entity_id
_entity_poly.type
_entity_poly.pdbx_seq_one_letter_code
_entity_poly.pdbx_strand_id
1 'polypeptide(L)'
;MANRFIHDKELIGLTFNDFFRQKIVISRISLLRDGGVFLDQWLSQNQHLVLSTSTSRSKSKWGRESSLFRNTAFFCAESQRSDGTPDGCLITPIYKISDSLTAEQINQTPTLIELYLGIVKKYPKQIHHILCHIQDDLDDRAYLEWMHPKSLLKNK
;
A
#
# COMPACT_ATOMS: atom_id res chain seq x y z
N MET A 1 6.31 2.77 -23.79
CA MET A 1 6.95 2.73 -22.46
C MET A 1 7.05 1.27 -22.05
N ALA A 2 8.26 0.77 -21.81
CA ALA A 2 8.48 -0.62 -21.47
C ALA A 2 8.56 -0.75 -19.93
N ASN A 3 7.47 -1.18 -19.29
CA ASN A 3 7.50 -1.47 -17.87
C ASN A 3 8.27 -2.79 -17.68
N ARG A 4 9.46 -2.71 -17.07
CA ARG A 4 10.19 -3.91 -16.67
C ARG A 4 9.65 -4.40 -15.32
N PHE A 5 8.99 -5.56 -15.34
CA PHE A 5 8.54 -6.22 -14.12
C PHE A 5 9.72 -6.79 -13.33
N ILE A 6 9.68 -6.67 -12.01
CA ILE A 6 10.66 -7.24 -11.09
C ILE A 6 9.99 -8.38 -10.32
N HIS A 7 10.69 -9.50 -10.15
CA HIS A 7 10.19 -10.61 -9.35
C HIS A 7 10.23 -10.27 -7.85
N ASP A 8 9.22 -10.71 -7.09
CA ASP A 8 9.12 -10.47 -5.63
C ASP A 8 10.39 -10.78 -4.85
N LYS A 9 11.10 -11.85 -5.23
CA LYS A 9 12.34 -12.30 -4.56
C LYS A 9 13.49 -11.30 -4.72
N GLU A 10 13.50 -10.53 -5.80
CA GLU A 10 14.53 -9.52 -6.09
C GLU A 10 14.31 -8.23 -5.27
N LEU A 11 13.11 -8.05 -4.70
CA LEU A 11 12.78 -6.90 -3.85
C LEU A 11 13.16 -7.10 -2.39
N ILE A 12 13.40 -8.35 -1.97
CA ILE A 12 13.74 -8.68 -0.60
C ILE A 12 15.17 -8.22 -0.32
N GLY A 13 15.34 -7.35 0.69
CA GLY A 13 16.64 -6.82 1.07
C GLY A 13 17.02 -5.51 0.38
N LEU A 14 16.23 -5.03 -0.58
CA LEU A 14 16.41 -3.70 -1.16
C LEU A 14 16.09 -2.61 -0.13
N THR A 15 16.88 -1.55 -0.17
CA THR A 15 16.70 -0.34 0.64
C THR A 15 15.90 0.71 -0.13
N PHE A 16 15.47 1.77 0.56
CA PHE A 16 14.85 2.93 -0.09
C PHE A 16 15.73 3.50 -1.23
N ASN A 17 17.05 3.56 -1.03
CA ASN A 17 17.96 4.10 -2.04
C ASN A 17 18.00 3.24 -3.31
N ASP A 18 17.87 1.92 -3.17
CA ASP A 18 17.82 1.02 -4.32
C ASP A 18 16.55 1.26 -5.13
N PHE A 19 15.42 1.34 -4.45
CA PHE A 19 14.13 1.72 -5.03
C PHE A 19 14.21 3.07 -5.75
N PHE A 20 14.80 4.09 -5.11
CA PHE A 20 14.92 5.43 -5.68
C PHE A 20 15.83 5.48 -6.92
N ARG A 21 17.02 4.84 -6.85
CA ARG A 21 17.99 4.84 -7.96
C ARG A 21 17.49 4.07 -9.18
N GLN A 22 16.82 2.94 -8.95
CA GLN A 22 16.28 2.09 -10.00
C GLN A 22 14.85 2.47 -10.39
N LYS A 23 14.28 3.55 -9.83
CA LYS A 23 12.91 4.01 -10.10
C LYS A 23 11.87 2.89 -10.00
N ILE A 24 11.97 2.08 -8.95
CA ILE A 24 11.05 0.97 -8.70
C ILE A 24 9.75 1.51 -8.12
N VAL A 25 8.66 1.42 -8.87
CA VAL A 25 7.33 1.85 -8.46
C VAL A 25 6.51 0.64 -8.01
N ILE A 26 6.07 0.64 -6.75
CA ILE A 26 5.15 -0.38 -6.24
C ILE A 26 3.73 0.00 -6.64
N SER A 27 3.11 -0.83 -7.47
CA SER A 27 1.72 -0.65 -7.91
C SER A 27 0.74 -1.34 -6.98
N ARG A 28 1.14 -2.44 -6.34
CA ARG A 28 0.28 -3.22 -5.45
C ARG A 28 1.09 -4.09 -4.50
N ILE A 29 0.64 -4.19 -3.26
CA ILE A 29 1.13 -5.18 -2.28
C ILE A 29 -0.06 -6.09 -1.96
N SER A 30 0.10 -7.39 -2.18
CA SER A 30 -0.89 -8.40 -1.81
C SER A 30 -0.41 -9.15 -0.58
N LEU A 31 -1.24 -9.16 0.45
CA LEU A 31 -1.00 -9.88 1.70
C LEU A 31 -1.86 -11.12 1.77
N LEU A 32 -1.29 -12.16 2.37
CA LEU A 32 -2.03 -13.33 2.84
C LEU A 32 -2.99 -12.96 3.97
N ARG A 33 -3.89 -13.89 4.30
CA ARG A 33 -4.93 -13.76 5.33
C ARG A 33 -4.47 -13.05 6.60
N ASP A 34 -3.45 -13.57 7.30
CA ASP A 34 -3.06 -13.00 8.60
C ASP A 34 -2.43 -11.61 8.44
N GLY A 35 -1.65 -11.39 7.38
CA GLY A 35 -1.16 -10.05 7.02
C GLY A 35 -2.29 -9.05 6.82
N GLY A 36 -3.36 -9.47 6.13
CA GLY A 36 -4.57 -8.66 5.97
C GLY A 36 -5.27 -8.37 7.30
N VAL A 37 -5.39 -9.37 8.19
CA VAL A 37 -5.96 -9.19 9.53
C VAL A 37 -5.13 -8.20 10.36
N PHE A 38 -3.79 -8.29 10.33
CA PHE A 38 -2.93 -7.36 11.06
C PHE A 38 -3.06 -5.93 10.56
N LEU A 39 -3.11 -5.73 9.24
CA LEU A 39 -3.31 -4.39 8.67
C LEU A 39 -4.68 -3.83 9.03
N ASP A 40 -5.73 -4.64 8.95
CA ASP A 40 -7.09 -4.24 9.30
C ASP A 40 -7.22 -3.88 10.79
N GLN A 41 -6.55 -4.62 11.67
CA GLN A 41 -6.48 -4.30 13.09
C GLN A 41 -5.73 -2.99 13.34
N TRP A 42 -4.57 -2.80 12.71
CA TRP A 42 -3.78 -1.57 12.85
C TRP A 42 -4.57 -0.34 12.38
N LEU A 43 -5.25 -0.41 11.23
CA LEU A 43 -6.12 0.67 10.75
C LEU A 43 -7.32 0.91 11.68
N SER A 44 -7.86 -0.15 12.29
CA SER A 44 -8.96 -0.02 13.26
C SER A 44 -8.52 0.64 14.56
N GLN A 45 -7.26 0.47 14.97
CA GLN A 45 -6.66 1.14 16.13
C GLN A 45 -6.24 2.58 15.82
N ASN A 46 -6.01 2.92 14.54
CA ASN A 46 -5.55 4.23 14.09
C ASN A 46 -6.58 4.87 13.14
N GLN A 47 -7.83 4.96 13.58
CA GLN A 47 -8.94 5.42 12.74
C GLN A 47 -8.77 6.87 12.24
N HIS A 48 -8.05 7.70 12.99
CA HIS A 48 -7.72 9.08 12.61
C HIS A 48 -6.88 9.17 11.33
N LEU A 49 -6.20 8.08 10.95
CA LEU A 49 -5.43 7.97 9.69
C LEU A 49 -6.30 7.54 8.50
N VAL A 50 -7.52 7.07 8.75
CA VAL A 50 -8.47 6.63 7.70
C VAL A 50 -9.32 7.82 7.29
N LEU A 51 -9.13 8.29 6.05
CA LEU A 51 -9.83 9.44 5.48
C LEU A 51 -11.25 9.09 5.05
N SER A 52 -11.43 7.88 4.52
CA SER A 52 -12.73 7.38 4.10
C SER A 52 -12.77 5.86 4.13
N THR A 53 -13.97 5.34 4.35
CA THR A 53 -14.25 3.90 4.34
C THR A 53 -15.39 3.62 3.37
N SER A 54 -15.26 2.58 2.55
CA SER A 54 -16.34 2.09 1.70
C SER A 54 -16.37 0.56 1.71
N THR A 55 -17.51 -0.01 1.32
CA THR A 55 -17.66 -1.47 1.24
C THR A 55 -18.25 -1.86 -0.10
N SER A 56 -17.73 -2.95 -0.67
CA SER A 56 -18.33 -3.66 -1.78
C SER A 56 -18.79 -5.03 -1.30
N ARG A 57 -19.96 -5.48 -1.75
CA ARG A 57 -20.49 -6.80 -1.40
C ARG A 57 -21.12 -7.40 -2.63
N SER A 58 -20.86 -8.69 -2.86
CA SER A 58 -21.52 -9.46 -3.90
C SER A 58 -21.96 -10.81 -3.34
N LYS A 59 -23.06 -11.35 -3.85
CA LYS A 59 -23.55 -12.68 -3.50
C LYS A 59 -23.73 -13.46 -4.79
N SER A 60 -23.13 -14.63 -4.87
CA SER A 60 -23.25 -15.54 -5.99
C SER A 60 -23.68 -16.93 -5.54
N LYS A 61 -23.80 -17.87 -6.49
CA LYS A 61 -24.02 -19.29 -6.18
C LYS A 61 -22.85 -19.94 -5.43
N TRP A 62 -21.68 -19.31 -5.44
CA TRP A 62 -20.44 -19.83 -4.84
C TRP A 62 -20.11 -19.26 -3.47
N GLY A 63 -20.90 -18.30 -2.97
CA GLY A 63 -20.65 -17.65 -1.69
C GLY A 63 -20.95 -16.15 -1.70
N ARG A 64 -20.64 -15.49 -0.58
CA ARG A 64 -20.71 -14.05 -0.39
C ARG A 64 -19.32 -13.47 -0.36
N GLU A 65 -19.03 -12.58 -1.28
CA GLU A 65 -17.78 -11.82 -1.29
C GLU A 65 -18.01 -10.43 -0.72
N SER A 66 -17.06 -9.94 0.06
CA SER A 66 -17.08 -8.55 0.50
C SER A 66 -15.68 -7.98 0.61
N SER A 67 -15.55 -6.72 0.21
CA SER A 67 -14.33 -5.93 0.34
C SER A 67 -14.62 -4.70 1.20
N LEU A 68 -13.75 -4.45 2.20
CA LEU A 68 -13.72 -3.22 2.98
C LEU A 68 -12.54 -2.38 2.49
N PHE A 69 -12.82 -1.21 1.94
CA PHE A 69 -11.80 -0.27 1.49
C PHE A 69 -11.59 0.80 2.57
N ARG A 70 -10.34 1.04 2.93
CA ARG A 70 -9.93 2.12 3.83
C ARG A 70 -8.88 2.97 3.12
N ASN A 71 -9.26 4.20 2.78
CA ASN A 71 -8.35 5.15 2.14
C ASN A 71 -7.62 5.93 3.22
N THR A 72 -6.29 5.98 3.12
CA THR A 72 -5.41 6.80 3.96
C THR A 72 -4.86 7.98 3.15
N ALA A 73 -3.90 8.72 3.71
CA ALA A 73 -3.20 9.76 2.97
C ALA A 73 -2.41 9.25 1.74
N PHE A 74 -1.83 8.05 1.82
CA PHE A 74 -0.84 7.58 0.84
C PHE A 74 -1.17 6.22 0.20
N PHE A 75 -2.10 5.46 0.77
CA PHE A 75 -2.51 4.16 0.23
C PHE A 75 -3.97 3.84 0.54
N CYS A 76 -4.54 2.96 -0.26
CA CYS A 76 -5.82 2.32 0.00
C CYS A 76 -5.58 0.87 0.40
N ALA A 77 -6.21 0.42 1.48
CA ALA A 77 -6.23 -0.98 1.88
C ALA A 77 -7.61 -1.58 1.59
N GLU A 78 -7.64 -2.67 0.83
CA GLU A 78 -8.81 -3.48 0.55
C GLU A 78 -8.71 -4.80 1.33
N SER A 79 -9.50 -4.93 2.40
CA SER A 79 -9.61 -6.17 3.17
C SER A 79 -10.70 -7.05 2.56
N GLN A 80 -10.32 -8.23 2.06
CA GLN A 80 -11.22 -9.13 1.33
C GLN A 80 -11.74 -10.24 2.24
N ARG A 81 -13.02 -10.59 2.08
CA ARG A 81 -13.67 -11.67 2.83
C ARG A 81 -14.61 -12.51 1.96
N SER A 82 -14.42 -13.82 2.00
CA SER A 82 -15.30 -14.87 1.46
C SER A 82 -16.13 -15.48 2.57
N ASP A 83 -17.46 -15.39 2.46
CA ASP A 83 -18.43 -15.89 3.44
C ASP A 83 -18.17 -15.42 4.89
N GLY A 84 -17.62 -14.20 5.02
CA GLY A 84 -17.28 -13.58 6.30
C GLY A 84 -15.89 -13.96 6.83
N THR A 85 -15.17 -14.87 6.16
CA THR A 85 -13.81 -15.26 6.50
C THR A 85 -12.81 -14.33 5.80
N PRO A 86 -11.79 -13.79 6.48
CA PRO A 86 -10.75 -13.00 5.82
C PRO A 86 -9.92 -13.84 4.84
N ASP A 87 -9.71 -13.33 3.62
CA ASP A 87 -8.91 -14.01 2.58
C ASP A 87 -7.53 -13.39 2.40
N GLY A 88 -7.43 -12.08 2.61
CA GLY A 88 -6.21 -11.33 2.42
C GLY A 88 -6.47 -9.84 2.38
N CYS A 89 -5.42 -9.10 2.04
CA CYS A 89 -5.54 -7.67 1.85
C CYS A 89 -4.73 -7.22 0.63
N LEU A 90 -5.30 -6.27 -0.11
CA LEU A 90 -4.64 -5.62 -1.23
C LEU A 90 -4.38 -4.17 -0.85
N ILE A 91 -3.15 -3.74 -1.05
CA ILE A 91 -2.73 -2.38 -0.77
C ILE A 91 -2.31 -1.74 -2.08
N THR A 92 -2.89 -0.59 -2.39
CA THR A 92 -2.60 0.18 -3.60
C THR A 92 -2.20 1.62 -3.24
N PRO A 93 -1.31 2.25 -4.02
CA PRO A 93 -0.93 3.64 -3.81
C PRO A 93 -2.11 4.59 -4.06
N ILE A 94 -2.09 5.72 -3.35
CA ILE A 94 -2.90 6.89 -3.67
C ILE A 94 -1.96 7.94 -4.26
N TYR A 95 -1.98 8.09 -5.58
CA TYR A 95 -1.11 9.03 -6.29
C TYR A 95 -1.60 10.49 -6.21
N LYS A 96 -2.89 10.70 -5.92
CA LYS A 96 -3.46 12.04 -5.75
C LYS A 96 -3.72 12.32 -4.27
N ILE A 97 -2.74 12.94 -3.64
CA ILE A 97 -2.76 13.30 -2.22
C ILE A 97 -3.77 14.43 -2.02
N SER A 98 -4.56 14.36 -0.95
CA SER A 98 -5.51 15.43 -0.61
C SER A 98 -4.78 16.65 -0.07
N ASP A 99 -5.22 17.84 -0.49
CA ASP A 99 -4.66 19.12 0.00
C ASP A 99 -5.06 19.43 1.45
N SER A 100 -6.09 18.74 1.96
CA SER A 100 -6.68 18.99 3.29
C SER A 100 -6.17 18.05 4.38
N LEU A 101 -5.02 17.40 4.18
CA LEU A 101 -4.45 16.48 5.19
C LEU A 101 -3.91 17.24 6.39
N THR A 102 -4.14 16.71 7.59
CA THR A 102 -3.53 17.24 8.81
C THR A 102 -2.06 16.84 8.91
N ALA A 103 -1.26 17.62 9.65
CA ALA A 103 0.14 17.26 9.91
C ALA A 103 0.27 15.89 10.58
N GLU A 104 -0.67 15.53 11.46
CA GLU A 104 -0.72 14.22 12.08
C GLU A 104 -0.91 13.09 11.05
N GLN A 105 -1.87 13.24 10.14
CA GLN A 105 -2.13 12.27 9.07
C GLN A 105 -0.92 12.11 8.14
N ILE A 106 -0.26 13.22 7.79
CA ILE A 106 0.95 13.21 6.96
C ILE A 106 2.09 12.49 7.67
N ASN A 107 2.33 12.77 8.96
CA ASN A 107 3.47 12.22 9.66
C ASN A 107 3.30 10.75 10.03
N GLN A 108 2.12 10.38 10.55
CA GLN A 108 1.85 9.05 11.10
C GLN A 108 1.42 8.01 10.06
N THR A 109 0.82 8.41 8.92
CA THR A 109 0.45 7.44 7.87
C THR A 109 1.71 7.02 7.12
N PRO A 110 2.10 5.73 7.05
CA PRO A 110 3.26 5.33 6.26
C PRO A 110 2.99 5.54 4.76
N THR A 111 4.01 6.02 4.04
CA THR A 111 4.03 5.99 2.56
C THR A 111 4.05 4.54 2.07
N LEU A 112 3.74 4.30 0.80
CA LEU A 112 3.67 2.93 0.29
C LEU A 112 5.01 2.19 0.43
N ILE A 113 6.14 2.88 0.19
CA ILE A 113 7.47 2.28 0.35
C ILE A 113 7.83 2.02 1.83
N GLU A 114 7.48 2.93 2.74
CA GLU A 114 7.67 2.73 4.19
C GLU A 114 6.84 1.55 4.68
N LEU A 115 5.59 1.45 4.23
CA LEU A 115 4.70 0.36 4.57
C LEU A 115 5.25 -0.97 4.06
N TYR A 116 5.70 -1.03 2.81
CA TYR A 116 6.34 -2.20 2.23
C TYR A 116 7.55 -2.65 3.06
N LEU A 117 8.51 -1.76 3.32
CA LEU A 117 9.71 -2.09 4.09
C LEU A 117 9.36 -2.52 5.52
N GLY A 118 8.35 -1.90 6.13
CA GLY A 118 7.84 -2.29 7.44
C GLY A 118 7.25 -3.70 7.46
N ILE A 119 6.45 -4.06 6.44
CA ILE A 119 5.86 -5.40 6.29
C ILE A 119 6.95 -6.44 6.05
N VAL A 120 7.90 -6.20 5.14
CA VAL A 120 9.03 -7.12 4.88
C VAL A 120 9.82 -7.38 6.16
N LYS A 121 10.06 -6.34 6.96
CA LYS A 121 10.82 -6.48 8.20
C LYS A 121 10.07 -7.25 9.28
N LYS A 122 8.76 -7.00 9.44
CA LYS A 122 7.98 -7.51 10.57
C LYS A 122 7.22 -8.80 10.26
N TYR A 123 6.73 -8.95 9.03
CA TYR A 123 5.85 -10.04 8.58
C TYR A 123 6.21 -10.54 7.16
N PRO A 124 7.46 -10.93 6.88
CA PRO A 124 7.89 -11.30 5.51
C PRO A 124 7.09 -12.47 4.93
N LYS A 125 6.67 -13.42 5.77
CA LYS A 125 5.88 -14.60 5.36
C LYS A 125 4.44 -14.27 4.97
N GLN A 126 3.96 -13.05 5.22
CA GLN A 126 2.59 -12.63 4.95
C GLN A 126 2.45 -11.89 3.62
N ILE A 127 3.54 -11.67 2.90
CA ILE A 127 3.51 -11.11 1.56
C ILE A 127 3.18 -12.26 0.59
N HIS A 128 2.06 -12.12 -0.12
CA HIS A 128 1.66 -13.07 -1.16
C HIS A 128 2.35 -12.74 -2.49
N HIS A 129 2.25 -11.48 -2.91
CA HIS A 129 2.82 -10.99 -4.17
C HIS A 129 2.97 -9.47 -4.14
N ILE A 130 3.96 -8.92 -4.86
CA ILE A 130 4.16 -7.48 -5.02
C ILE A 130 4.20 -7.16 -6.51
N LEU A 131 3.24 -6.34 -6.97
CA LEU A 131 3.32 -5.81 -8.32
C LEU A 131 4.15 -4.53 -8.30
N CYS A 132 5.31 -4.56 -8.93
CA CYS A 132 6.15 -3.40 -9.13
C CYS A 132 6.79 -3.40 -10.52
N HIS A 133 7.25 -2.23 -10.94
CA HIS A 133 7.94 -2.04 -12.21
C HIS A 133 8.99 -0.95 -12.08
N ILE A 134 10.00 -1.00 -12.95
CA ILE A 134 10.93 0.11 -13.15
C ILE A 134 10.29 1.13 -14.08
N GLN A 135 10.33 2.40 -13.69
CA GLN A 135 9.86 3.53 -14.49
C GLN A 135 11.04 4.48 -14.79
N ASP A 136 11.85 4.13 -15.80
CA ASP A 136 13.08 4.84 -16.14
C ASP A 136 12.89 6.32 -16.49
N ASP A 137 11.74 6.67 -17.08
CA ASP A 137 11.42 8.04 -17.50
C ASP A 137 10.92 8.94 -16.34
N LEU A 138 10.80 8.41 -15.13
CA LEU A 138 10.28 9.16 -13.98
C LEU A 138 11.38 10.02 -13.36
N ASP A 139 11.20 11.34 -13.40
CA ASP A 139 12.11 12.25 -12.73
C ASP A 139 12.10 12.05 -11.19
N ASP A 140 13.15 12.55 -10.53
CA ASP A 140 13.34 12.40 -9.09
C ASP A 140 12.18 12.93 -8.26
N ARG A 141 11.59 14.05 -8.68
CA ARG A 141 10.49 14.67 -7.94
C ARG A 141 9.21 13.87 -8.13
N ALA A 142 8.85 13.53 -9.35
CA ALA A 142 7.67 12.71 -9.65
C ALA A 142 7.73 11.35 -8.94
N TYR A 143 8.92 10.72 -8.90
CA TYR A 143 9.12 9.50 -8.14
C TYR A 143 8.82 9.68 -6.65
N LEU A 144 9.35 10.74 -6.04
CA LEU A 144 9.10 11.04 -4.63
C LEU A 144 7.63 11.34 -4.36
N GLU A 145 6.94 12.07 -5.24
CA GLU A 145 5.49 12.34 -5.12
C GLU A 145 4.67 11.05 -5.07
N TRP A 146 5.08 10.02 -5.81
CA TRP A 146 4.35 8.75 -5.85
C TRP A 146 4.73 7.79 -4.73
N MET A 147 6.02 7.59 -4.51
CA MET A 147 6.51 6.51 -3.65
C MET A 147 6.85 6.96 -2.23
N HIS A 148 7.22 8.23 -2.04
CA HIS A 148 7.62 8.76 -0.73
C HIS A 148 7.27 10.25 -0.55
N PRO A 149 5.98 10.65 -0.71
CA PRO A 149 5.60 12.06 -0.80
C PRO A 149 5.90 12.89 0.45
N LYS A 150 6.04 12.25 1.62
CA LYS A 150 6.45 12.92 2.86
C LYS A 150 7.76 13.69 2.72
N SER A 151 8.71 13.24 1.88
CA SER A 151 9.98 13.97 1.69
C SER A 151 9.77 15.34 1.05
N LEU A 152 8.66 15.54 0.34
CA LEU A 152 8.31 16.79 -0.34
C LEU A 152 7.38 17.68 0.50
N LEU A 153 6.62 17.07 1.41
CA LEU A 153 5.68 17.76 2.29
C LEU A 153 6.34 18.34 3.56
N LYS A 154 7.60 18.01 3.85
CA LYS A 154 8.33 18.43 5.05
C LYS A 154 8.57 19.95 5.18
N ASN A 155 8.17 20.76 4.20
CA ASN A 155 8.37 22.21 4.17
C ASN A 155 7.06 23.03 4.16
N LYS A 156 5.95 22.49 4.69
CA LYS A 156 4.76 23.30 5.02
C LYS A 156 4.71 23.63 6.50
#